data_AF-A0A257GJF3-F1
#
_entry.id   AF-A0A257GJF3-F1
#
_cell.length_a   1.000
_cell.length_b   1.000
_cell.length_c   1.000
_cell.angle_alpha   90.00
_cell.angle_beta   90.00
_cell.angle_gamma   90.00
#
_symmetry.space_group_name_H-M   'P 1'
#
loop_
_entity.id
_entity.type
_entity.pdbx_description
1 polymer ?
#
loop_
_entity_poly.entity_id
_entity_poly.type
_entity_poly.pdbx_seq_one_letter_code
_entity_poly.pdbx_strand_id
1 'polypeptide(L)'
;MIDTGNQVEHEEFGIGEVIAVLDNIATVEFFGEQLDVDVKELLVRTNGNRAAVATVTPRNTTDVAFRQSFEAVNLGVVPSDPDQLIKLTIGGDEISRSVRALLGDLPRTGACRVFMGYYGSGKSHHLQLVKAIAIRDGWVTASIELDPKAADPAKASSVYQGLIAGLEFPARQDGRRSEDFFDLIKEIRDNWIKVRSLRYFSSSRWFSSAIEALLRLSHRRDDQDYVSAVHWLGGQIKQKDAINRIAWSGIRRSIPAMPQTKDTGLVYAFHLVVLNEVLKALGYKGLAIIIDEAEHVRTYSVSRYLRANTFFDVLSRCSHLPRKDLQDLSCDYDMTGVPPFWREGPHFGLFVGLTEGEDTQDLKRKAGEMSVLIHSEQDVVHLEPPSADGYATWAESFLADSANRLGPKVVALADPKLRTQIASTLKDHFQKTPDSEKLLRNWTKMAGLPAAVLMSQTIPVGANELISIIEDAARQMSGEVLPWDD
;
A
#
# COMPACT_ATOMS: atom_id res chain seq x y z
N MET A 1 -46.49 -1.37 22.29
CA MET A 1 -45.81 -2.63 22.64
C MET A 1 -44.67 -2.74 21.65
N ILE A 2 -43.44 -2.84 22.13
CA ILE A 2 -42.28 -2.97 21.25
C ILE A 2 -42.19 -4.45 20.88
N ASP A 3 -42.27 -4.75 19.60
CA ASP A 3 -42.16 -6.10 19.05
C ASP A 3 -40.90 -6.23 18.19
N THR A 4 -40.41 -7.46 18.02
CA THR A 4 -39.33 -7.78 17.09
C THR A 4 -39.62 -7.23 15.69
N GLY A 5 -38.63 -6.57 15.08
CA GLY A 5 -38.73 -5.90 13.78
C GLY A 5 -39.31 -4.49 13.83
N ASN A 6 -39.62 -3.95 15.01
CA ASN A 6 -39.94 -2.53 15.15
C ASN A 6 -38.67 -1.68 15.01
N GLN A 7 -38.78 -0.54 14.31
CA GLN A 7 -37.78 0.52 14.40
C GLN A 7 -38.04 1.35 15.66
N VAL A 8 -36.97 1.52 16.43
CA VAL A 8 -36.96 2.25 17.69
C VAL A 8 -35.87 3.31 17.65
N GLU A 9 -36.04 4.37 18.44
CA GLU A 9 -35.07 5.44 18.62
C GLU A 9 -34.68 5.51 20.09
N HIS A 10 -33.38 5.48 20.37
CA HIS A 10 -32.79 5.62 21.70
C HIS A 10 -32.06 6.97 21.80
N GLU A 11 -32.16 7.66 22.94
CA GLU A 11 -31.61 9.00 23.12
C GLU A 11 -30.08 9.05 22.89
N GLU A 12 -29.35 8.02 23.32
CA GLU A 12 -27.89 7.95 23.18
C GLU A 12 -27.41 7.20 21.92
N PHE A 13 -28.15 6.18 21.46
CA PHE A 13 -27.68 5.24 20.43
C PHE A 13 -28.32 5.50 19.05
N GLY A 14 -29.26 6.43 18.97
CA GLY A 14 -29.94 6.76 17.72
C GLY A 14 -30.97 5.70 17.30
N ILE A 15 -31.10 5.49 15.99
CA ILE A 15 -32.13 4.61 15.43
C ILE A 15 -31.61 3.17 15.36
N GLY A 16 -32.40 2.24 15.88
CA GLY A 16 -32.09 0.81 15.86
C GLY A 16 -33.29 -0.07 15.50
N GLU A 17 -33.01 -1.33 15.21
CA GLU A 17 -34.02 -2.36 14.93
C GLU A 17 -34.06 -3.39 16.05
N VAL A 18 -35.25 -3.66 16.57
CA VAL A 18 -35.44 -4.60 17.68
C VAL A 18 -35.31 -6.04 17.17
N ILE A 19 -34.26 -6.74 17.57
CA ILE A 19 -34.00 -8.15 17.20
C ILE A 19 -34.79 -9.10 18.09
N ALA A 20 -34.85 -8.82 19.39
CA ALA A 20 -35.54 -9.68 20.35
C ALA A 20 -36.08 -8.84 21.51
N VAL A 21 -37.16 -9.30 22.13
CA VAL A 21 -37.72 -8.68 23.34
C VAL A 21 -37.92 -9.77 24.38
N LEU A 22 -37.34 -9.58 25.55
CA LEU A 22 -37.47 -10.47 26.70
C LEU A 22 -37.87 -9.65 27.92
N ASP A 23 -39.12 -9.80 28.35
CA ASP A 23 -39.75 -9.00 29.41
C ASP A 23 -39.64 -7.49 29.18
N ASN A 24 -38.81 -6.80 29.94
CA ASN A 24 -38.60 -5.34 29.87
C ASN A 24 -37.31 -4.96 29.12
N ILE A 25 -36.59 -5.93 28.54
CA ILE A 25 -35.34 -5.69 27.82
C ILE A 25 -35.56 -6.02 26.34
N ALA A 26 -35.19 -5.11 25.47
CA ALA A 26 -35.12 -5.31 24.04
C ALA A 26 -33.66 -5.36 23.59
N THR A 27 -33.28 -6.43 22.90
CA THR A 27 -32.01 -6.48 22.16
C THR A 27 -32.22 -5.72 20.86
N VAL A 28 -31.52 -4.60 20.70
CA VAL A 28 -31.65 -3.71 19.55
C VAL A 28 -30.31 -3.61 18.82
N GLU A 29 -30.35 -3.71 17.50
CA GLU A 29 -29.18 -3.46 16.66
C GLU A 29 -29.05 -1.97 16.38
N PHE A 30 -27.96 -1.37 16.85
CA PHE A 30 -27.56 -0.01 16.52
C PHE A 30 -26.26 -0.07 15.73
N PHE A 31 -26.29 0.37 14.46
CA PHE A 31 -25.09 0.48 13.62
C PHE A 31 -24.22 -0.80 13.54
N GLY A 32 -24.84 -1.99 13.62
CA GLY A 32 -24.16 -3.28 13.55
C GLY A 32 -23.65 -3.82 14.90
N GLU A 33 -23.91 -3.13 16.00
CA GLU A 33 -23.71 -3.62 17.36
C GLU A 33 -25.05 -3.94 18.04
N GLN A 34 -25.10 -5.04 18.78
CA GLN A 34 -26.29 -5.49 19.49
C GLN A 34 -26.21 -5.05 20.95
N LEU A 35 -27.16 -4.24 21.38
CA LEU A 35 -27.24 -3.72 22.73
C LEU A 35 -28.57 -4.12 23.37
N ASP A 36 -28.51 -4.54 24.63
CA ASP A 36 -29.69 -4.82 25.44
C ASP A 36 -30.12 -3.52 26.14
N VAL A 37 -31.32 -3.02 25.80
CA VAL A 37 -31.85 -1.73 26.24
C VAL A 37 -33.20 -1.91 26.93
N ASP A 38 -33.47 -1.14 27.99
CA ASP A 38 -34.79 -1.17 28.62
C ASP A 38 -35.84 -0.64 27.63
N VAL A 39 -36.94 -1.37 27.48
CA VAL A 39 -38.04 -1.01 26.57
C VAL A 39 -38.59 0.40 26.83
N LYS A 40 -38.44 0.94 28.06
CA LYS A 40 -38.85 2.31 28.42
C LYS A 40 -37.94 3.39 27.84
N GLU A 41 -36.70 3.07 27.49
CA GLU A 41 -35.73 4.00 26.89
C GLU A 41 -35.88 4.07 25.36
N LEU A 42 -36.79 3.28 24.79
CA LEU A 42 -37.00 3.15 23.36
C LEU A 42 -38.30 3.84 22.90
N LEU A 43 -38.17 4.74 21.93
CA LEU A 43 -39.30 5.40 21.27
C LEU A 43 -39.67 4.67 19.98
N VAL A 44 -40.89 4.12 19.91
CA VAL A 44 -41.37 3.38 18.73
C VAL A 44 -41.66 4.35 17.58
N ARG A 45 -41.02 4.13 16.43
CA ARG A 45 -41.36 4.85 15.20
C ARG A 45 -42.51 4.16 14.48
N THR A 46 -43.71 4.71 14.62
CA THR A 46 -44.85 4.34 13.76
C THR A 46 -44.52 4.71 12.32
N ASN A 47 -44.49 3.71 11.44
CA ASN A 47 -44.26 3.84 9.99
C ASN A 47 -45.21 4.87 9.34
N GLY A 48 -44.78 6.13 9.28
CA GLY A 48 -45.40 7.16 8.47
C GLY A 48 -45.01 6.96 7.01
N ASN A 49 -45.96 6.45 6.22
CA ASN A 49 -45.95 6.40 4.76
C ASN A 49 -44.72 5.75 4.09
N ARG A 50 -44.85 4.44 3.83
CA ARG A 50 -44.45 3.88 2.54
C ARG A 50 -45.25 4.60 1.45
N ALA A 51 -44.74 5.74 0.98
CA ALA A 51 -45.13 6.25 -0.32
C ALA A 51 -44.84 5.15 -1.32
N ALA A 52 -45.85 4.76 -2.09
CA ALA A 52 -45.72 3.80 -3.18
C ALA A 52 -44.48 4.19 -3.99
N VAL A 53 -43.51 3.27 -4.02
CA VAL A 53 -42.35 3.37 -4.89
C VAL A 53 -42.91 3.41 -6.30
N ALA A 54 -43.06 4.62 -6.84
CA ALA A 54 -43.07 4.81 -8.27
C ALA A 54 -41.88 4.01 -8.78
N THR A 55 -42.12 3.11 -9.72
CA THR A 55 -41.11 2.31 -10.42
C THR A 55 -40.10 3.25 -11.08
N VAL A 56 -39.18 3.74 -10.27
CA VAL A 56 -37.90 4.27 -10.69
C VAL A 56 -37.07 3.03 -10.90
N THR A 57 -36.83 2.74 -12.17
CA THR A 57 -35.85 1.77 -12.64
C THR A 57 -34.61 1.88 -11.74
N PRO A 58 -34.16 0.81 -11.07
CA PRO A 58 -33.04 0.89 -10.15
C PRO A 58 -31.80 1.30 -10.95
N ARG A 59 -31.38 2.57 -10.84
CA ARG A 59 -30.01 2.95 -11.18
C ARG A 59 -29.15 2.40 -10.06
N ASN A 60 -28.36 1.39 -10.41
CA ASN A 60 -27.46 0.62 -9.56
C ASN A 60 -26.85 1.43 -8.41
N THR A 61 -27.04 0.90 -7.19
CA THR A 61 -26.12 0.90 -6.04
C THR A 61 -25.11 2.05 -5.96
N THR A 62 -25.27 2.89 -4.94
CA THR A 62 -24.22 3.79 -4.43
C THR A 62 -22.88 3.05 -4.34
N ASP A 63 -21.92 3.47 -5.15
CA ASP A 63 -20.56 2.91 -5.25
C ASP A 63 -19.79 3.16 -3.95
N VAL A 64 -19.88 2.22 -3.00
CA VAL A 64 -19.28 2.32 -1.66
C VAL A 64 -17.77 2.54 -1.75
N ALA A 65 -17.10 1.84 -2.68
CA ALA A 65 -15.66 1.98 -2.90
C ALA A 65 -15.28 3.39 -3.36
N PHE A 66 -16.05 3.97 -4.30
CA PHE A 66 -15.85 5.36 -4.71
C PHE A 66 -16.08 6.33 -3.55
N ARG A 67 -17.14 6.16 -2.76
CA ARG A 67 -17.41 7.03 -1.60
C ARG A 67 -16.30 7.00 -0.57
N GLN A 68 -15.83 5.81 -0.19
CA GLN A 68 -14.70 5.66 0.72
C GLN A 68 -13.42 6.32 0.16
N SER A 69 -13.19 6.17 -1.14
CA SER A 69 -12.03 6.77 -1.80
C SER A 69 -12.15 8.29 -1.93
N PHE A 70 -13.35 8.81 -2.15
CA PHE A 70 -13.65 10.24 -2.15
C PHE A 70 -13.41 10.86 -0.76
N GLU A 71 -13.88 10.21 0.30
CA GLU A 71 -13.61 10.64 1.68
C GLU A 71 -12.12 10.57 2.01
N ALA A 72 -11.42 9.51 1.58
CA ALA A 72 -9.97 9.42 1.73
C ALA A 72 -9.28 10.62 1.07
N VAL A 73 -9.66 10.97 -0.17
CA VAL A 73 -9.15 12.16 -0.87
C VAL A 73 -9.41 13.44 -0.07
N ASN A 74 -10.61 13.64 0.48
CA ASN A 74 -10.95 14.83 1.28
C ASN A 74 -10.13 14.92 2.58
N LEU A 75 -9.89 13.78 3.23
CA LEU A 75 -9.01 13.70 4.41
C LEU A 75 -7.52 13.83 4.02
N GLY A 76 -7.22 13.69 2.73
CA GLY A 76 -5.87 13.68 2.18
C GLY A 76 -5.13 12.41 2.57
N VAL A 77 -5.85 11.30 2.64
CA VAL A 77 -5.37 9.94 2.85
C VAL A 77 -5.42 9.21 1.50
N VAL A 78 -4.50 8.28 1.28
CA VAL A 78 -4.48 7.47 0.07
C VAL A 78 -5.70 6.54 0.05
N PRO A 79 -6.50 6.50 -1.04
CA PRO A 79 -7.58 5.53 -1.19
C PRO A 79 -7.10 4.08 -0.98
N SER A 80 -7.86 3.30 -0.21
CA SER A 80 -7.54 1.90 0.07
C SER A 80 -7.91 0.95 -1.07
N ASP A 81 -8.93 1.31 -1.88
CA ASP A 81 -9.30 0.52 -3.05
C ASP A 81 -8.30 0.74 -4.20
N PRO A 82 -7.61 -0.31 -4.69
CA PRO A 82 -6.60 -0.19 -5.74
C PRO A 82 -7.11 0.41 -7.05
N ASP A 83 -8.34 0.08 -7.46
CA ASP A 83 -8.89 0.57 -8.72
C ASP A 83 -9.30 2.03 -8.63
N GLN A 84 -9.87 2.45 -7.50
CA GLN A 84 -10.15 3.87 -7.24
C GLN A 84 -8.86 4.66 -7.05
N LEU A 85 -7.84 4.11 -6.38
CA LEU A 85 -6.53 4.77 -6.24
C LEU A 85 -5.96 5.15 -7.61
N ILE A 86 -5.97 4.21 -8.57
CA ILE A 86 -5.46 4.45 -9.92
C ILE A 86 -6.31 5.50 -10.64
N LYS A 87 -7.63 5.38 -10.60
CA LYS A 87 -8.57 6.30 -11.29
C LYS A 87 -8.53 7.72 -10.74
N LEU A 88 -8.43 7.86 -9.41
CA LEU A 88 -8.47 9.15 -8.73
C LEU A 88 -7.09 9.82 -8.66
N THR A 89 -6.02 9.15 -9.09
CA THR A 89 -4.68 9.77 -9.18
C THR A 89 -4.54 10.56 -10.48
N ILE A 90 -4.04 11.79 -10.39
CA ILE A 90 -3.70 12.62 -11.56
C ILE A 90 -2.64 11.88 -12.39
N GLY A 91 -2.93 11.61 -13.67
CA GLY A 91 -2.03 10.84 -14.55
C GLY A 91 -1.94 9.34 -14.22
N GLY A 92 -2.85 8.81 -13.39
CA GLY A 92 -2.80 7.43 -12.90
C GLY A 92 -2.76 6.36 -14.01
N ASP A 93 -3.43 6.58 -15.14
CA ASP A 93 -3.38 5.67 -16.29
C ASP A 93 -2.01 5.64 -16.98
N GLU A 94 -1.30 6.77 -17.03
CA GLU A 94 0.03 6.85 -17.64
C GLU A 94 1.06 6.18 -16.74
N ILE A 95 1.00 6.47 -15.44
CA ILE A 95 1.80 5.80 -14.42
C ILE A 95 1.52 4.30 -14.45
N SER A 96 0.24 3.91 -14.55
CA SER A 96 -0.14 2.51 -14.68
C SER A 96 0.48 1.84 -15.90
N ARG A 97 0.43 2.47 -17.08
CA ARG A 97 1.07 1.92 -18.29
C ARG A 97 2.59 1.79 -18.10
N SER A 98 3.23 2.79 -17.51
CA SER A 98 4.68 2.80 -17.27
C SER A 98 5.12 1.68 -16.32
N VAL A 99 4.48 1.56 -15.16
CA VAL A 99 4.79 0.51 -14.16
C VAL A 99 4.55 -0.89 -14.73
N ARG A 100 3.45 -1.08 -15.48
CA ARG A 100 3.17 -2.36 -16.14
C ARG A 100 4.21 -2.74 -17.17
N ALA A 101 4.64 -1.77 -17.99
CA ALA A 101 5.69 -2.00 -18.98
C ALA A 101 7.00 -2.39 -18.29
N LEU A 102 7.39 -1.65 -17.25
CA LEU A 102 8.60 -1.91 -16.47
C LEU A 102 8.60 -3.32 -15.83
N LEU A 103 7.52 -3.68 -15.14
CA LEU A 103 7.40 -5.01 -14.52
C LEU A 103 7.29 -6.11 -15.58
N GLY A 104 6.56 -5.89 -16.67
CA GLY A 104 6.43 -6.83 -17.78
C GLY A 104 7.75 -7.13 -18.49
N ASP A 105 8.63 -6.13 -18.58
CA ASP A 105 9.95 -6.22 -19.20
C ASP A 105 11.09 -6.49 -18.22
N LEU A 106 10.78 -6.77 -16.95
CA LEU A 106 11.76 -7.01 -15.88
C LEU A 106 12.92 -7.92 -16.32
N PRO A 107 12.73 -9.09 -16.94
CA PRO A 107 13.85 -9.96 -17.34
C PRO A 107 14.81 -9.33 -18.37
N ARG A 108 14.37 -8.31 -19.11
CA ARG A 108 15.11 -7.65 -20.19
C ARG A 108 15.78 -6.36 -19.76
N THR A 109 15.15 -5.60 -18.86
CA THR A 109 15.62 -4.25 -18.49
C THR A 109 15.98 -4.10 -17.02
N GLY A 110 15.58 -5.05 -16.17
CA GLY A 110 15.44 -4.79 -14.74
C GLY A 110 14.22 -3.92 -14.43
N ALA A 111 13.94 -3.77 -13.15
CA ALA A 111 12.81 -3.00 -12.66
C ALA A 111 13.17 -2.35 -11.31
N CYS A 112 14.08 -1.38 -11.34
CA CYS A 112 14.39 -0.53 -10.19
C CYS A 112 13.89 0.90 -10.44
N ARG A 113 13.14 1.49 -9.51
CA ARG A 113 12.79 2.92 -9.55
C ARG A 113 12.93 3.55 -8.18
N VAL A 114 13.54 4.72 -8.17
CA VAL A 114 13.76 5.58 -7.01
C VAL A 114 12.99 6.87 -7.23
N PHE A 115 11.89 7.03 -6.49
CA PHE A 115 11.05 8.21 -6.52
C PHE A 115 11.64 9.28 -5.61
N MET A 116 12.12 10.36 -6.22
CA MET A 116 12.71 11.50 -5.53
C MET A 116 11.75 12.67 -5.53
N GLY A 117 11.73 13.40 -4.42
CA GLY A 117 10.97 14.65 -4.32
C GLY A 117 10.95 15.18 -2.90
N TYR A 118 10.58 16.44 -2.75
CA TYR A 118 10.45 17.11 -1.45
C TYR A 118 9.41 16.44 -0.55
N TYR A 119 9.39 16.82 0.72
CA TYR A 119 8.31 16.41 1.62
C TYR A 119 6.96 16.88 1.06
N GLY A 120 5.96 15.99 1.05
CA GLY A 120 4.63 16.28 0.49
C GLY A 120 4.51 16.20 -1.03
N SER A 121 5.56 15.86 -1.77
CA SER A 121 5.54 15.65 -3.24
C SER A 121 4.73 14.42 -3.71
N GLY A 122 4.27 13.57 -2.78
CA GLY A 122 3.46 12.40 -3.10
C GLY A 122 4.23 11.10 -3.32
N LYS A 123 5.48 10.97 -2.82
CA LYS A 123 6.27 9.73 -2.89
C LYS A 123 5.54 8.49 -2.38
N SER A 124 5.06 8.53 -1.13
CA SER A 124 4.30 7.44 -0.53
C SER A 124 3.04 7.11 -1.32
N HIS A 125 2.34 8.13 -1.83
CA HIS A 125 1.18 7.94 -2.71
C HIS A 125 1.58 7.21 -4.01
N HIS A 126 2.70 7.59 -4.63
CA HIS A 126 3.19 6.95 -5.84
C HIS A 126 3.61 5.49 -5.59
N LEU A 127 4.24 5.19 -4.44
CA LEU A 127 4.56 3.82 -4.05
C LEU A 127 3.30 2.97 -3.81
N GLN A 128 2.26 3.53 -3.20
CA GLN A 128 0.96 2.84 -3.08
C GLN A 128 0.30 2.61 -4.44
N LEU A 129 0.45 3.55 -5.38
CA LEU A 129 -0.03 3.38 -6.74
C LEU A 129 0.71 2.23 -7.45
N VAL A 130 2.04 2.18 -7.34
CA VAL A 130 2.84 1.05 -7.85
C VAL A 130 2.37 -0.28 -7.25
N LYS A 131 2.12 -0.31 -5.94
CA LYS A 131 1.59 -1.48 -5.23
C LYS A 131 0.26 -1.96 -5.82
N ALA A 132 -0.70 -1.05 -5.94
CA ALA A 132 -2.02 -1.31 -6.51
C ALA A 132 -1.92 -1.86 -7.95
N ILE A 133 -1.07 -1.25 -8.78
CA ILE A 133 -0.84 -1.69 -10.15
C ILE A 133 -0.22 -3.10 -10.18
N ALA A 134 0.80 -3.35 -9.36
CA ALA A 134 1.50 -4.64 -9.31
C ALA A 134 0.55 -5.77 -8.88
N ILE A 135 -0.25 -5.57 -7.82
CA ILE A 135 -1.27 -6.52 -7.36
C ILE A 135 -2.28 -6.79 -8.48
N ARG A 136 -2.87 -5.75 -9.07
CA ARG A 136 -3.86 -5.92 -10.15
C ARG A 136 -3.28 -6.70 -11.34
N ASP A 137 -2.00 -6.53 -11.61
CA ASP A 137 -1.33 -7.21 -12.70
C ASP A 137 -0.76 -8.59 -12.33
N GLY A 138 -1.02 -9.12 -11.13
CA GLY A 138 -0.67 -10.49 -10.74
C GLY A 138 0.71 -10.66 -10.12
N TRP A 139 1.32 -9.57 -9.66
CA TRP A 139 2.54 -9.60 -8.85
C TRP A 139 2.21 -9.63 -7.37
N VAL A 140 2.98 -10.39 -6.60
CA VAL A 140 2.97 -10.28 -5.13
C VAL A 140 3.80 -9.06 -4.76
N THR A 141 3.30 -8.25 -3.83
CA THR A 141 4.04 -7.08 -3.34
C THR A 141 4.53 -7.32 -1.93
N ALA A 142 5.74 -6.87 -1.61
CA ALA A 142 6.24 -6.76 -0.24
C ALA A 142 6.53 -5.29 0.04
N SER A 143 5.76 -4.66 0.94
CA SER A 143 5.91 -3.24 1.26
C SER A 143 6.40 -3.02 2.68
N ILE A 144 7.31 -2.06 2.87
CA ILE A 144 7.77 -1.63 4.19
C ILE A 144 8.07 -0.13 4.21
N GLU A 145 7.79 0.51 5.33
CA GLU A 145 8.29 1.84 5.67
C GLU A 145 9.49 1.69 6.61
N LEU A 146 10.63 2.28 6.25
CA LEU A 146 11.84 2.13 7.05
C LEU A 146 11.80 3.03 8.27
N ASP A 147 11.93 2.42 9.44
CA ASP A 147 12.00 3.09 10.74
C ASP A 147 13.22 2.59 11.52
N PRO A 148 14.06 3.47 12.09
CA PRO A 148 15.26 3.07 12.84
C PRO A 148 15.01 2.16 14.05
N LYS A 149 13.77 2.06 14.57
CA LYS A 149 13.42 1.21 15.71
C LYS A 149 12.85 -0.13 15.27
N ALA A 150 11.96 -0.15 14.29
CA ALA A 150 11.22 -1.32 13.87
C ALA A 150 11.82 -2.01 12.62
N ALA A 151 12.30 -1.24 11.65
CA ALA A 151 12.72 -1.69 10.33
C ALA A 151 14.06 -1.06 9.92
N ASP A 152 15.08 -1.26 10.75
CA ASP A 152 16.42 -0.69 10.57
C ASP A 152 17.19 -1.38 9.42
N PRO A 153 17.52 -0.71 8.30
CA PRO A 153 18.30 -1.30 7.21
C PRO A 153 19.71 -1.75 7.60
N ALA A 154 20.31 -1.24 8.69
CA ALA A 154 21.56 -1.79 9.23
C ALA A 154 21.38 -3.17 9.88
N LYS A 155 20.13 -3.62 10.04
CA LYS A 155 19.70 -4.94 10.50
C LYS A 155 18.79 -5.55 9.42
N ALA A 156 19.38 -6.11 8.38
CA ALA A 156 18.63 -6.70 7.26
C ALA A 156 17.54 -7.70 7.70
N SER A 157 17.72 -8.38 8.84
CA SER A 157 16.69 -9.26 9.43
C SER A 157 15.39 -8.53 9.78
N SER A 158 15.44 -7.31 10.33
CA SER A 158 14.22 -6.56 10.67
C SER A 158 13.52 -6.04 9.43
N VAL A 159 14.27 -5.62 8.41
CA VAL A 159 13.67 -5.22 7.13
C VAL A 159 13.02 -6.41 6.44
N TYR A 160 13.70 -7.57 6.39
CA TYR A 160 13.10 -8.80 5.87
C TYR A 160 11.83 -9.17 6.62
N GLN A 161 11.84 -9.15 7.95
CA GLN A 161 10.64 -9.42 8.74
C GLN A 161 9.48 -8.48 8.40
N GLY A 162 9.76 -7.18 8.28
CA GLY A 162 8.75 -6.20 7.89
C GLY A 162 8.23 -6.43 6.46
N LEU A 163 9.10 -6.77 5.51
CA LEU A 163 8.71 -7.12 4.14
C LEU A 163 7.83 -8.38 4.10
N ILE A 164 8.14 -9.40 4.89
CA ILE A 164 7.31 -10.61 4.99
C ILE A 164 5.95 -10.31 5.62
N ALA A 165 5.91 -9.45 6.64
CA ALA A 165 4.66 -8.99 7.25
C ALA A 165 3.83 -8.12 6.29
N GLY A 166 4.48 -7.35 5.42
CA GLY A 166 3.87 -6.52 4.40
C GLY A 166 3.65 -7.20 3.05
N LEU A 167 3.60 -8.55 3.01
CA LEU A 167 3.26 -9.30 1.81
C LEU A 167 1.77 -9.16 1.50
N GLU A 168 1.47 -8.82 0.26
CA GLU A 168 0.11 -8.85 -0.29
C GLU A 168 0.08 -9.65 -1.58
N PHE A 169 -0.95 -10.49 -1.71
CA PHE A 169 -1.07 -11.44 -2.80
C PHE A 169 -2.24 -11.05 -3.71
N PRO A 170 -2.04 -11.11 -5.04
CA PRO A 170 -3.13 -10.92 -5.97
C PRO A 170 -3.94 -12.20 -6.14
N ALA A 171 -5.18 -12.08 -6.60
CA ALA A 171 -5.90 -13.24 -7.12
C ALA A 171 -5.21 -13.76 -8.39
N ARG A 172 -4.99 -15.07 -8.47
CA ARG A 172 -4.44 -15.71 -9.67
C ARG A 172 -5.52 -15.91 -10.73
N GLN A 173 -5.11 -16.31 -11.94
CA GLN A 173 -6.03 -16.60 -13.04
C GLN A 173 -7.07 -17.68 -12.71
N ASP A 174 -6.74 -18.59 -11.79
CA ASP A 174 -7.63 -19.64 -11.30
C ASP A 174 -8.54 -19.18 -10.13
N GLY A 175 -8.50 -17.89 -9.78
CA GLY A 175 -9.28 -17.30 -8.69
C GLY A 175 -8.71 -17.55 -7.28
N ARG A 176 -7.64 -18.34 -7.13
CA ARG A 176 -7.03 -18.61 -5.81
C ARG A 176 -6.09 -17.49 -5.39
N ARG A 177 -6.06 -17.21 -4.09
CA ARG A 177 -5.19 -16.22 -3.44
C ARG A 177 -4.67 -16.78 -2.12
N SER A 178 -3.41 -16.49 -1.79
CA SER A 178 -2.89 -16.70 -0.44
C SER A 178 -3.20 -15.45 0.39
N GLU A 179 -3.71 -15.57 1.62
CA GLU A 179 -4.04 -14.35 2.40
C GLU A 179 -2.81 -13.72 3.03
N ASP A 180 -1.82 -14.54 3.40
CA ASP A 180 -0.63 -14.11 4.11
C ASP A 180 0.56 -15.07 3.86
N PHE A 181 1.67 -14.82 4.56
CA PHE A 181 2.85 -15.68 4.50
C PHE A 181 2.58 -17.11 5.01
N PHE A 182 1.65 -17.31 5.95
CA PHE A 182 1.29 -18.64 6.46
C PHE A 182 0.62 -19.49 5.39
N ASP A 183 -0.30 -18.89 4.64
CA ASP A 183 -0.94 -19.54 3.50
C ASP A 183 0.04 -19.79 2.36
N LEU A 184 1.01 -18.89 2.13
CA LEU A 184 2.10 -19.15 1.20
C LEU A 184 2.91 -20.38 1.62
N ILE A 185 3.28 -20.53 2.89
CA ILE A 185 4.00 -21.72 3.37
C ILE A 185 3.17 -22.99 3.19
N LYS A 186 1.86 -22.94 3.45
CA LYS A 186 0.96 -24.06 3.16
C LYS A 186 1.01 -24.43 1.69
N GLU A 187 0.90 -23.45 0.82
CA GLU A 187 0.86 -23.67 -0.61
C GLU A 187 2.18 -24.25 -1.16
N ILE A 188 3.31 -23.80 -0.63
CA ILE A 188 4.63 -24.37 -0.92
C ILE A 188 4.65 -25.87 -0.59
N ARG A 189 4.08 -26.25 0.55
CA ARG A 189 4.02 -27.66 0.99
C ARG A 189 3.10 -28.49 0.10
N ASP A 190 1.93 -27.95 -0.26
CA ASP A 190 0.98 -28.61 -1.16
C ASP A 190 1.58 -28.81 -2.57
N ASN A 191 2.49 -27.93 -2.98
CA ASN A 191 3.20 -27.99 -4.26
C ASN A 191 4.67 -28.45 -4.13
N TRP A 192 5.00 -29.21 -3.08
CA TRP A 192 6.38 -29.54 -2.72
C TRP A 192 7.19 -30.16 -3.87
N ILE A 193 6.60 -31.06 -4.65
CA ILE A 193 7.29 -31.73 -5.77
C ILE A 193 7.78 -30.72 -6.80
N LYS A 194 7.01 -29.66 -7.04
CA LYS A 194 7.34 -28.58 -7.97
C LYS A 194 8.38 -27.63 -7.38
N VAL A 195 8.25 -27.30 -6.10
CA VAL A 195 9.09 -26.27 -5.44
C VAL A 195 10.46 -26.80 -5.03
N ARG A 196 10.58 -28.04 -4.55
CA ARG A 196 11.82 -28.58 -3.96
C ARG A 196 13.02 -28.62 -4.90
N SER A 197 12.78 -28.65 -6.22
CA SER A 197 13.83 -28.71 -7.25
C SER A 197 14.16 -27.35 -7.85
N LEU A 198 13.52 -26.27 -7.41
CA LEU A 198 13.85 -24.92 -7.86
C LEU A 198 15.27 -24.56 -7.42
N ARG A 199 16.01 -23.81 -8.25
CA ARG A 199 17.45 -23.64 -8.12
C ARG A 199 17.82 -22.91 -6.83
N TYR A 200 17.25 -21.74 -6.60
CA TYR A 200 17.56 -20.95 -5.40
C TYR A 200 16.93 -21.59 -4.15
N PHE A 201 15.72 -22.12 -4.27
CA PHE A 201 15.05 -22.82 -3.16
C PHE A 201 15.88 -24.01 -2.64
N SER A 202 16.32 -24.91 -3.54
CA SER A 202 17.09 -26.10 -3.17
C SER A 202 18.49 -25.77 -2.63
N SER A 203 19.10 -24.67 -3.08
CA SER A 203 20.34 -24.14 -2.52
C SER A 203 20.16 -23.46 -1.16
N SER A 204 18.93 -23.07 -0.78
CA SER A 204 18.66 -22.42 0.50
C SER A 204 18.57 -23.44 1.62
N ARG A 205 19.65 -23.58 2.39
CA ARG A 205 19.70 -24.42 3.60
C ARG A 205 18.66 -24.04 4.66
N TRP A 206 18.16 -22.80 4.65
CA TRP A 206 17.08 -22.34 5.52
C TRP A 206 15.71 -22.77 5.00
N PHE A 207 15.35 -22.37 3.78
CA PHE A 207 14.01 -22.65 3.23
C PHE A 207 13.81 -24.13 2.92
N SER A 208 14.72 -24.77 2.18
CA SER A 208 14.56 -26.18 1.79
C SER A 208 14.43 -27.09 3.01
N SER A 209 15.36 -27.01 3.95
CA SER A 209 15.38 -27.85 5.16
C SER A 209 14.18 -27.57 6.07
N ALA A 210 13.80 -26.30 6.25
CA ALA A 210 12.68 -25.97 7.13
C ALA A 210 11.35 -26.41 6.56
N ILE A 211 11.12 -26.21 5.25
CA ILE A 211 9.91 -26.71 4.60
C ILE A 211 9.88 -28.24 4.63
N GLU A 212 11.01 -28.92 4.37
CA GLU A 212 11.09 -30.39 4.48
C GLU A 212 10.74 -30.89 5.88
N ALA A 213 11.17 -30.18 6.93
CA ALA A 213 10.78 -30.46 8.31
C ALA A 213 9.28 -30.22 8.54
N LEU A 214 8.75 -29.12 8.03
CA LEU A 214 7.33 -28.74 8.14
C LEU A 214 6.37 -29.68 7.41
N LEU A 215 6.81 -30.40 6.37
CA LEU A 215 5.97 -31.40 5.67
C LEU A 215 5.45 -32.50 6.58
N ARG A 216 6.13 -32.76 7.71
CA ARG A 216 5.75 -33.81 8.67
C ARG A 216 4.76 -33.34 9.72
N LEU A 217 4.52 -32.03 9.81
CA LEU A 217 3.54 -31.45 10.73
C LEU A 217 2.20 -31.28 10.01
N SER A 218 1.10 -31.30 10.76
CA SER A 218 -0.18 -30.87 10.19
C SER A 218 -0.16 -29.36 9.96
N HIS A 219 -0.74 -28.87 8.87
CA HIS A 219 -0.94 -27.42 8.69
C HIS A 219 -2.07 -26.96 9.61
N ARG A 220 -1.74 -26.43 10.79
CA ARG A 220 -2.73 -25.83 11.69
C ARG A 220 -2.19 -24.55 12.31
N ARG A 221 -3.03 -23.51 12.34
CA ARG A 221 -2.67 -22.18 12.90
C ARG A 221 -2.68 -22.14 14.43
N ASP A 222 -3.15 -23.20 15.08
CA ASP A 222 -3.13 -23.42 16.53
C ASP A 222 -1.95 -24.31 17.00
N ASP A 223 -1.24 -24.95 16.08
CA ASP A 223 -0.04 -25.73 16.37
C ASP A 223 1.15 -24.78 16.61
N GLN A 224 1.55 -24.64 17.87
CA GLN A 224 2.61 -23.72 18.29
C GLN A 224 3.96 -24.01 17.61
N ASP A 225 4.31 -25.28 17.41
CA ASP A 225 5.57 -25.64 16.75
C ASP A 225 5.53 -25.29 15.26
N TYR A 226 4.40 -25.53 14.59
CA TYR A 226 4.17 -25.09 13.21
C TYR A 226 4.26 -23.57 13.08
N VAL A 227 3.55 -22.85 13.96
CA VAL A 227 3.49 -21.38 13.97
C VAL A 227 4.87 -20.77 14.21
N SER A 228 5.60 -21.27 15.21
CA SER A 228 6.97 -20.83 15.49
C SER A 228 7.91 -21.09 14.31
N ALA A 229 7.79 -22.23 13.63
CA ALA A 229 8.61 -22.54 12.46
C ALA A 229 8.31 -21.63 11.25
N VAL A 230 7.04 -21.31 10.99
CA VAL A 230 6.65 -20.33 9.95
C VAL A 230 7.16 -18.94 10.29
N HIS A 231 6.99 -18.50 11.53
CA HIS A 231 7.53 -17.23 12.00
C HIS A 231 9.05 -17.15 11.91
N TRP A 232 9.75 -18.26 12.19
CA TRP A 232 11.19 -18.34 12.00
C TRP A 232 11.58 -18.11 10.53
N LEU A 233 10.89 -18.76 9.58
CA LEU A 233 11.08 -18.52 8.14
C LEU A 233 10.77 -17.06 7.74
N GLY A 234 9.83 -16.42 8.43
CA GLY A 234 9.53 -15.00 8.30
C GLY A 234 10.51 -14.05 8.99
N GLY A 235 11.62 -14.56 9.55
CA GLY A 235 12.67 -13.75 10.17
C GLY A 235 12.54 -13.57 11.68
N GLN A 236 11.59 -14.22 12.36
CA GLN A 236 11.53 -14.20 13.83
C GLN A 236 12.57 -15.15 14.45
N ILE A 237 13.81 -14.67 14.58
CA ILE A 237 14.96 -15.50 14.95
C ILE A 237 14.84 -16.16 16.35
N LYS A 238 14.07 -15.58 17.28
CA LYS A 238 13.84 -16.17 18.63
C LYS A 238 13.17 -17.55 18.58
N GLN A 239 12.59 -17.95 17.45
CA GLN A 239 11.90 -19.22 17.27
C GLN A 239 12.82 -20.38 16.80
N LYS A 240 14.16 -20.22 16.83
CA LYS A 240 15.10 -21.23 16.29
C LYS A 240 14.96 -22.62 16.96
N ASP A 241 14.66 -22.64 18.25
CA ASP A 241 14.68 -23.89 19.01
C ASP A 241 13.48 -24.77 18.61
N ALA A 242 12.35 -24.15 18.28
CA ALA A 242 11.19 -24.83 17.72
C ALA A 242 11.54 -25.53 16.39
N ILE A 243 12.11 -24.79 15.43
CA ILE A 243 12.45 -25.37 14.11
C ILE A 243 13.49 -26.49 14.22
N ASN A 244 14.49 -26.37 15.11
CA ASN A 244 15.48 -27.42 15.32
C ASN A 244 14.90 -28.66 15.98
N ARG A 245 13.97 -28.53 16.93
CA ARG A 245 13.25 -29.68 17.50
C ARG A 245 12.49 -30.45 16.41
N ILE A 246 11.78 -29.73 15.54
CA ILE A 246 11.02 -30.31 14.42
C ILE A 246 11.97 -30.98 13.41
N ALA A 247 13.09 -30.34 13.08
CA ALA A 247 14.06 -30.87 12.15
C ALA A 247 14.77 -32.12 12.69
N TRP A 248 15.11 -32.16 13.99
CA TRP A 248 15.74 -33.31 14.62
C TRP A 248 14.82 -34.51 14.72
N SER A 249 13.55 -34.31 15.10
CA SER A 249 12.56 -35.40 15.17
C SER A 249 12.19 -35.92 13.77
N GLY A 250 12.22 -35.05 12.77
CA GLY A 250 11.89 -35.36 11.39
C GLY A 250 13.09 -35.84 10.57
N ILE A 251 13.84 -34.89 10.02
CA ILE A 251 14.86 -35.11 8.99
C ILE A 251 16.23 -35.52 9.56
N ARG A 252 16.39 -35.50 10.89
CA ARG A 252 17.66 -35.79 11.61
C ARG A 252 18.83 -34.93 11.10
N ARG A 253 18.56 -33.66 10.83
CA ARG A 253 19.56 -32.66 10.41
C ARG A 253 19.37 -31.38 11.21
N SER A 254 20.48 -30.70 11.47
CA SER A 254 20.47 -29.37 12.08
C SER A 254 20.19 -28.31 11.02
N ILE A 255 19.30 -27.37 11.32
CA ILE A 255 19.04 -26.22 10.45
C ILE A 255 19.88 -25.04 10.98
N PRO A 256 20.66 -24.35 10.11
CA PRO A 256 21.47 -23.22 10.53
C PRO A 256 20.60 -22.12 11.15
N ALA A 257 21.11 -21.46 12.18
CA ALA A 257 20.44 -20.29 12.73
C ALA A 257 20.36 -19.16 11.68
N MET A 258 19.30 -18.35 11.75
CA MET A 258 19.23 -17.12 10.96
C MET A 258 20.18 -16.06 11.57
N PRO A 259 21.13 -15.52 10.79
CA PRO A 259 22.02 -14.46 11.22
C PRO A 259 21.31 -13.19 11.71
N GLN A 260 21.80 -12.55 12.78
CA GLN A 260 21.23 -11.26 13.26
C GLN A 260 22.26 -10.14 13.43
N THR A 261 23.54 -10.49 13.50
CA THR A 261 24.60 -9.56 13.85
C THR A 261 25.54 -9.39 12.68
N LYS A 262 26.38 -8.35 12.73
CA LYS A 262 27.33 -8.03 11.66
C LYS A 262 26.63 -7.83 10.29
N ASP A 263 27.31 -8.13 9.18
CA ASP A 263 26.76 -8.00 7.84
C ASP A 263 25.96 -9.25 7.43
N THR A 264 24.65 -9.07 7.29
CA THR A 264 23.68 -10.13 6.95
C THR A 264 22.91 -9.83 5.67
N GLY A 265 23.24 -8.75 4.95
CA GLY A 265 22.45 -8.26 3.82
C GLY A 265 22.27 -9.30 2.73
N LEU A 266 23.36 -9.99 2.36
CA LEU A 266 23.35 -11.08 1.37
C LEU A 266 22.41 -12.24 1.74
N VAL A 267 22.34 -12.61 3.02
CA VAL A 267 21.51 -13.76 3.46
C VAL A 267 20.03 -13.43 3.31
N TYR A 268 19.61 -12.25 3.76
CA TYR A 268 18.19 -11.86 3.70
C TYR A 268 17.75 -11.45 2.29
N ALA A 269 18.64 -10.86 1.48
CA ALA A 269 18.37 -10.67 0.06
C ALA A 269 18.19 -12.01 -0.68
N PHE A 270 19.00 -13.02 -0.33
CA PHE A 270 18.85 -14.36 -0.90
C PHE A 270 17.48 -14.98 -0.55
N HIS A 271 16.97 -14.77 0.67
CA HIS A 271 15.63 -15.22 1.05
C HIS A 271 14.54 -14.60 0.16
N LEU A 272 14.67 -13.32 -0.19
CA LEU A 272 13.74 -12.65 -1.13
C LEU A 272 13.84 -13.22 -2.55
N VAL A 273 15.04 -13.57 -3.02
CA VAL A 273 15.23 -14.26 -4.31
C VAL A 273 14.57 -15.64 -4.32
N VAL A 274 14.75 -16.40 -3.25
CA VAL A 274 14.08 -17.71 -3.06
C VAL A 274 12.56 -17.54 -3.11
N LEU A 275 12.01 -16.57 -2.39
CA LEU A 275 10.58 -16.30 -2.41
C LEU A 275 10.08 -15.92 -3.79
N ASN A 276 10.77 -15.04 -4.51
CA ASN A 276 10.40 -14.70 -5.87
C ASN A 276 10.39 -15.92 -6.82
N GLU A 277 11.38 -16.80 -6.74
CA GLU A 277 11.43 -18.05 -7.53
C GLU A 277 10.23 -18.96 -7.22
N VAL A 278 9.91 -19.12 -5.93
CA VAL A 278 8.76 -19.89 -5.46
C VAL A 278 7.45 -19.28 -5.94
N LEU A 279 7.27 -17.96 -5.82
CA LEU A 279 6.06 -17.26 -6.24
C LEU A 279 5.79 -17.47 -7.73
N LYS A 280 6.83 -17.36 -8.57
CA LYS A 280 6.73 -17.67 -10.01
C LYS A 280 6.33 -19.13 -10.24
N ALA A 281 6.90 -20.07 -9.50
CA ALA A 281 6.53 -21.47 -9.59
C ALA A 281 5.09 -21.74 -9.13
N LEU A 282 4.52 -20.95 -8.22
CA LEU A 282 3.14 -21.06 -7.77
C LEU A 282 2.12 -20.33 -8.68
N GLY A 283 2.60 -19.68 -9.75
CA GLY A 283 1.75 -19.07 -10.78
C GLY A 283 1.53 -17.56 -10.61
N TYR A 284 2.24 -16.91 -9.69
CA TYR A 284 2.33 -15.44 -9.65
C TYR A 284 3.33 -14.94 -10.69
N LYS A 285 3.27 -13.66 -11.07
CA LYS A 285 4.25 -13.08 -12.02
C LYS A 285 5.65 -12.88 -11.40
N GLY A 286 5.71 -12.72 -10.08
CA GLY A 286 6.94 -12.52 -9.32
C GLY A 286 6.71 -11.66 -8.08
N LEU A 287 7.80 -11.16 -7.52
CA LEU A 287 7.81 -10.25 -6.38
C LEU A 287 8.11 -8.80 -6.83
N ALA A 288 7.37 -7.84 -6.27
CA ALA A 288 7.67 -6.41 -6.33
C ALA A 288 7.89 -5.89 -4.90
N ILE A 289 9.09 -5.38 -4.63
CA ILE A 289 9.51 -4.84 -3.34
C ILE A 289 9.31 -3.34 -3.35
N ILE A 290 8.67 -2.83 -2.30
CA ILE A 290 8.33 -1.42 -2.15
C ILE A 290 8.88 -0.95 -0.80
N ILE A 291 9.77 0.04 -0.83
CA ILE A 291 10.44 0.57 0.35
C ILE A 291 10.15 2.06 0.42
N ASP A 292 9.48 2.50 1.47
CA ASP A 292 9.27 3.92 1.75
C ASP A 292 10.28 4.42 2.81
N GLU A 293 10.47 5.74 2.83
CA GLU A 293 11.22 6.44 3.88
C GLU A 293 12.69 5.99 4.04
N ALA A 294 13.34 5.65 2.92
CA ALA A 294 14.68 5.08 2.90
C ALA A 294 15.80 6.06 3.30
N GLU A 295 15.50 7.36 3.46
CA GLU A 295 16.42 8.39 3.95
C GLU A 295 16.70 8.35 5.47
N HIS A 296 15.94 7.59 6.26
CA HIS A 296 16.07 7.56 7.74
C HIS A 296 17.42 7.01 8.27
N VAL A 297 18.37 6.73 7.36
CA VAL A 297 19.74 6.28 7.61
C VAL A 297 20.68 7.44 8.02
N ARG A 298 20.25 8.71 7.88
CA ARG A 298 21.08 9.93 8.10
C ARG A 298 21.73 10.08 9.48
N THR A 299 21.26 9.37 10.52
CA THR A 299 21.81 9.43 11.88
C THR A 299 22.69 8.24 12.26
N TYR A 300 23.10 7.43 11.28
CA TYR A 300 23.82 6.19 11.56
C TYR A 300 25.29 6.42 11.87
N SER A 301 25.83 5.59 12.76
CA SER A 301 27.29 5.42 12.86
C SER A 301 27.81 4.81 11.56
N VAL A 302 29.09 5.06 11.23
CA VAL A 302 29.74 4.55 10.01
C VAL A 302 29.50 3.05 9.79
N SER A 303 29.59 2.23 10.85
CA SER A 303 29.35 0.77 10.75
C SER A 303 27.89 0.40 10.46
N ARG A 304 26.92 1.13 11.01
CA ARG A 304 25.50 0.90 10.69
C ARG A 304 25.20 1.33 9.27
N TYR A 305 25.73 2.47 8.88
CA TYR A 305 25.62 3.02 7.53
C TYR A 305 26.17 2.06 6.47
N LEU A 306 27.38 1.52 6.65
CA LEU A 306 27.96 0.53 5.73
C LEU A 306 27.08 -0.72 5.59
N ARG A 307 26.51 -1.23 6.69
CA ARG A 307 25.63 -2.40 6.66
C ARG A 307 24.31 -2.13 5.92
N ALA A 308 23.71 -0.96 6.14
CA ALA A 308 22.52 -0.53 5.41
C ALA A 308 22.80 -0.47 3.90
N ASN A 309 23.93 0.15 3.53
CA ASN A 309 24.32 0.26 2.13
C ASN A 309 24.66 -1.09 1.49
N THR A 310 25.33 -2.01 2.21
CA THR A 310 25.54 -3.36 1.67
C THR A 310 24.20 -4.01 1.34
N PHE A 311 23.23 -3.94 2.25
CA PHE A 311 21.92 -4.53 2.02
C PHE A 311 21.18 -3.90 0.83
N PHE A 312 21.17 -2.57 0.74
CA PHE A 312 20.58 -1.86 -0.40
C PHE A 312 21.29 -2.15 -1.72
N ASP A 313 22.63 -2.24 -1.72
CA ASP A 313 23.41 -2.65 -2.90
C ASP A 313 23.00 -4.05 -3.37
N VAL A 314 22.83 -5.02 -2.43
CA VAL A 314 22.39 -6.36 -2.81
C VAL A 314 20.98 -6.34 -3.42
N LEU A 315 20.02 -5.62 -2.81
CA LEU A 315 18.66 -5.50 -3.33
C LEU A 315 18.64 -4.84 -4.71
N SER A 316 19.45 -3.79 -4.90
CA SER A 316 19.63 -3.10 -6.16
C SER A 316 20.17 -4.05 -7.23
N ARG A 317 21.26 -4.76 -6.97
CA ARG A 317 21.81 -5.76 -7.90
C ARG A 317 20.83 -6.87 -8.26
N CYS A 318 19.95 -7.24 -7.32
CA CYS A 318 18.87 -8.21 -7.58
C CYS A 318 17.73 -7.64 -8.43
N SER A 319 17.68 -6.34 -8.67
CA SER A 319 16.59 -5.67 -9.40
C SER A 319 17.04 -5.10 -10.75
N HIS A 320 18.35 -5.09 -11.00
CA HIS A 320 18.99 -4.63 -12.23
C HIS A 320 19.54 -5.79 -13.05
N LEU A 321 19.87 -5.49 -14.32
CA LEU A 321 20.69 -6.37 -15.15
C LEU A 321 22.08 -6.57 -14.54
N PRO A 322 22.73 -7.73 -14.75
CA PRO A 322 24.04 -8.02 -14.20
C PRO A 322 25.11 -7.06 -14.69
N ARG A 323 25.90 -6.53 -13.76
CA ARG A 323 27.04 -5.65 -14.03
C ARG A 323 28.35 -6.34 -13.69
N LYS A 324 29.31 -6.30 -14.61
CA LYS A 324 30.64 -6.94 -14.44
C LYS A 324 31.65 -6.06 -13.70
N ASP A 325 31.40 -4.75 -13.67
CA ASP A 325 32.27 -3.73 -13.09
C ASP A 325 32.11 -3.57 -11.57
N LEU A 326 31.09 -4.18 -10.98
CA LEU A 326 30.84 -4.10 -9.55
C LEU A 326 31.73 -5.08 -8.77
N GLN A 327 32.31 -4.59 -7.67
CA GLN A 327 33.09 -5.41 -6.74
C GLN A 327 32.21 -6.46 -6.05
N ASP A 328 32.82 -7.54 -5.58
CA ASP A 328 32.13 -8.52 -4.75
C ASP A 328 31.72 -7.92 -3.41
N LEU A 329 30.57 -8.36 -2.95
CA LEU A 329 29.98 -7.96 -1.68
C LEU A 329 30.63 -8.75 -0.54
N SER A 330 30.86 -8.09 0.60
CA SER A 330 31.27 -8.77 1.82
C SER A 330 30.11 -9.52 2.46
N CYS A 331 30.37 -10.72 2.99
CA CYS A 331 29.45 -11.41 3.89
C CYS A 331 30.24 -11.98 5.06
N ASP A 332 29.78 -11.74 6.29
CA ASP A 332 30.39 -12.33 7.48
C ASP A 332 29.99 -13.79 7.70
N TYR A 333 29.12 -14.33 6.85
CA TYR A 333 28.51 -15.64 6.99
C TYR A 333 28.90 -16.58 5.85
N ASP A 334 28.92 -17.88 6.16
CA ASP A 334 29.21 -18.92 5.18
C ASP A 334 28.11 -18.98 4.10
N MET A 335 28.46 -18.53 2.90
CA MET A 335 27.62 -18.57 1.70
C MET A 335 27.97 -19.77 0.79
N THR A 336 28.74 -20.76 1.28
CA THR A 336 29.09 -21.94 0.48
C THR A 336 27.82 -22.68 0.04
N GLY A 337 27.74 -22.95 -1.26
CA GLY A 337 26.59 -23.61 -1.90
C GLY A 337 25.43 -22.68 -2.27
N VAL A 338 25.48 -21.40 -1.88
CA VAL A 338 24.53 -20.39 -2.35
C VAL A 338 24.98 -19.88 -3.72
N PRO A 339 24.13 -19.92 -4.76
CA PRO A 339 24.46 -19.35 -6.06
C PRO A 339 24.80 -17.86 -5.94
N PRO A 340 25.63 -17.29 -6.83
CA PRO A 340 25.98 -15.87 -6.80
C PRO A 340 24.82 -15.01 -7.35
N PHE A 341 23.65 -15.09 -6.72
CA PHE A 341 22.38 -14.54 -7.21
C PHE A 341 22.45 -13.02 -7.45
N TRP A 342 23.26 -12.29 -6.69
CA TRP A 342 23.49 -10.85 -6.86
C TRP A 342 24.21 -10.51 -8.18
N ARG A 343 24.79 -11.50 -8.87
CA ARG A 343 25.40 -11.36 -10.21
C ARG A 343 24.47 -11.85 -11.32
N GLU A 344 23.25 -12.26 -10.98
CA GLU A 344 22.31 -12.94 -11.89
C GLU A 344 20.94 -12.27 -11.91
N GLY A 345 20.82 -11.06 -11.35
CA GLY A 345 19.60 -10.26 -11.46
C GLY A 345 19.21 -10.02 -12.93
N PRO A 346 18.00 -9.51 -13.20
CA PRO A 346 16.99 -9.10 -12.23
C PRO A 346 16.11 -10.27 -11.79
N HIS A 347 15.86 -10.35 -10.48
CA HIS A 347 15.01 -11.35 -9.83
C HIS A 347 13.61 -10.79 -9.60
N PHE A 348 13.51 -9.60 -9.00
CA PHE A 348 12.28 -8.95 -8.56
C PHE A 348 12.30 -7.45 -8.88
N GLY A 349 11.13 -6.81 -8.83
CA GLY A 349 11.03 -5.35 -8.96
C GLY A 349 11.36 -4.67 -7.64
N LEU A 350 11.95 -3.48 -7.68
CA LEU A 350 12.30 -2.66 -6.52
C LEU A 350 11.88 -1.21 -6.76
N PHE A 351 11.07 -0.70 -5.84
CA PHE A 351 10.54 0.66 -5.88
C PHE A 351 10.83 1.33 -4.54
N VAL A 352 11.50 2.48 -4.57
CA VAL A 352 12.00 3.13 -3.36
C VAL A 352 11.57 4.60 -3.32
N GLY A 353 11.01 5.05 -2.21
CA GLY A 353 10.76 6.48 -1.94
C GLY A 353 11.96 7.09 -1.21
N LEU A 354 12.46 8.23 -1.70
CA LEU A 354 13.57 8.97 -1.10
C LEU A 354 13.29 10.47 -1.09
N THR A 355 13.37 11.12 0.07
CA THR A 355 13.28 12.59 0.15
C THR A 355 14.62 13.25 -0.19
N GLU A 356 14.60 14.19 -1.13
CA GLU A 356 15.75 15.04 -1.44
C GLU A 356 16.11 15.88 -0.18
N GLY A 357 17.36 15.84 0.25
CA GLY A 357 17.82 16.67 1.38
C GLY A 357 17.87 18.16 1.02
N GLU A 358 17.66 19.04 2.00
CA GLU A 358 17.61 20.50 1.81
C GLU A 358 18.92 21.12 1.24
N ASP A 359 20.08 20.48 1.42
CA ASP A 359 21.35 20.94 0.85
C ASP A 359 21.65 20.25 -0.48
N THR A 360 21.27 20.90 -1.59
CA THR A 360 21.58 20.46 -2.96
C THR A 360 23.07 20.48 -3.29
N GLN A 361 23.90 21.23 -2.54
CA GLN A 361 25.37 21.14 -2.63
C GLN A 361 25.93 19.86 -2.01
N ASP A 362 25.18 19.24 -1.10
CA ASP A 362 25.54 17.99 -0.45
C ASP A 362 25.21 16.79 -1.34
N LEU A 363 24.32 16.91 -2.35
CA LEU A 363 24.00 15.83 -3.29
C LEU A 363 25.20 15.29 -4.07
N LYS A 364 26.25 16.08 -4.32
CA LYS A 364 27.51 15.57 -4.93
C LYS A 364 28.39 14.79 -3.94
N ARG A 365 28.24 15.03 -2.63
CA ARG A 365 28.82 14.21 -1.55
C ARG A 365 27.94 12.99 -1.24
N LYS A 366 26.62 13.18 -1.19
CA LYS A 366 25.54 12.20 -1.00
C LYS A 366 25.24 11.34 -2.23
N ALA A 367 25.87 11.65 -3.38
CA ALA A 367 25.96 10.71 -4.48
C ALA A 367 26.64 9.41 -4.01
N GLY A 368 27.46 9.41 -2.95
CA GLY A 368 27.93 8.19 -2.28
C GLY A 368 26.92 7.52 -1.34
N GLU A 369 25.84 8.21 -0.94
CA GLU A 369 24.81 7.76 0.00
C GLU A 369 23.60 7.11 -0.68
N MET A 370 23.25 7.54 -1.90
CA MET A 370 22.11 7.01 -2.68
C MET A 370 22.54 6.25 -3.95
N SER A 371 23.83 6.21 -4.27
CA SER A 371 24.37 5.56 -5.49
C SER A 371 24.10 4.07 -5.55
N VAL A 372 24.06 3.37 -4.40
CA VAL A 372 23.94 1.89 -4.44
C VAL A 372 22.58 1.41 -4.97
N LEU A 373 21.52 2.22 -4.85
CA LEU A 373 20.19 1.93 -5.39
C LEU A 373 20.03 2.37 -6.85
N ILE A 374 20.90 3.27 -7.34
CA ILE A 374 20.78 3.95 -8.62
C ILE A 374 21.93 3.50 -9.52
N HIS A 375 21.66 2.61 -10.46
CA HIS A 375 22.68 2.14 -11.40
C HIS A 375 22.74 2.99 -12.68
N SER A 376 21.68 3.73 -12.98
CA SER A 376 21.52 4.60 -14.13
C SER A 376 20.57 5.76 -13.85
N GLU A 377 20.62 6.82 -14.67
CA GLU A 377 19.68 7.95 -14.56
C GLU A 377 18.22 7.52 -14.77
N GLN A 378 17.97 6.43 -15.50
CA GLN A 378 16.63 5.90 -15.74
C GLN A 378 15.99 5.26 -14.50
N ASP A 379 16.78 5.00 -13.46
CA ASP A 379 16.27 4.48 -12.20
C ASP A 379 15.64 5.60 -11.37
N VAL A 380 15.96 6.88 -11.64
CA VAL A 380 15.46 8.02 -10.88
C VAL A 380 14.20 8.57 -11.53
N VAL A 381 13.16 8.77 -10.71
CA VAL A 381 11.93 9.45 -11.10
C VAL A 381 11.75 10.64 -10.17
N HIS A 382 12.00 11.85 -10.68
CA HIS A 382 11.67 13.07 -9.95
C HIS A 382 10.16 13.29 -10.02
N LEU A 383 9.52 13.36 -8.85
CA LEU A 383 8.10 13.65 -8.75
C LEU A 383 7.90 15.16 -8.86
N GLU A 384 7.45 15.58 -10.03
CA GLU A 384 7.03 16.95 -10.30
C GLU A 384 5.51 17.08 -10.14
N PRO A 385 5.01 18.26 -9.73
CA PRO A 385 3.60 18.57 -9.83
C PRO A 385 3.11 18.43 -11.30
N PRO A 386 1.87 18.00 -11.54
CA PRO A 386 1.30 17.93 -12.87
C PRO A 386 1.19 19.33 -13.48
N SER A 387 1.08 19.41 -14.80
CA SER A 387 0.76 20.67 -15.46
C SER A 387 -0.60 21.20 -14.99
N ALA A 388 -0.78 22.52 -15.03
CA ALA A 388 -2.05 23.15 -14.67
C ALA A 388 -3.21 22.64 -15.54
N ASP A 389 -2.97 22.41 -16.84
CA ASP A 389 -3.94 21.79 -17.75
C ASP A 389 -4.28 20.35 -17.36
N GLY A 390 -3.27 19.56 -16.96
CA GLY A 390 -3.45 18.20 -16.46
C GLY A 390 -4.28 18.16 -15.19
N TYR A 391 -4.01 19.08 -14.25
CA TYR A 391 -4.79 19.24 -13.03
C TYR A 391 -6.24 19.65 -13.32
N ALA A 392 -6.46 20.62 -14.20
CA ALA A 392 -7.81 21.07 -14.59
C ALA A 392 -8.63 19.94 -15.23
N THR A 393 -8.00 19.19 -16.16
CA THR A 393 -8.63 18.05 -16.83
C THR A 393 -9.02 16.96 -15.82
N TRP A 394 -8.12 16.65 -14.88
CA TRP A 394 -8.39 15.70 -13.83
C TRP A 394 -9.51 16.18 -12.90
N ALA A 395 -9.49 17.45 -12.46
CA ALA A 395 -10.51 18.03 -11.59
C ALA A 395 -11.91 17.97 -12.24
N GLU A 396 -12.01 18.29 -13.53
CA GLU A 396 -13.27 18.19 -14.27
C GLU A 396 -13.80 16.74 -14.31
N SER A 397 -12.92 15.77 -14.58
CA SER A 397 -13.27 14.33 -14.57
C SER A 397 -13.70 13.87 -13.18
N PHE A 398 -12.97 14.28 -12.14
CA PHE A 398 -13.25 13.94 -10.75
C PHE A 398 -14.62 14.49 -10.29
N LEU A 399 -14.95 15.72 -10.68
CA LEU A 399 -16.27 16.33 -10.42
C LEU A 399 -17.39 15.63 -11.18
N ALA A 400 -17.13 15.17 -12.41
CA ALA A 400 -18.10 14.41 -13.19
C ALA A 400 -18.39 13.04 -12.54
N ASP A 401 -17.36 12.32 -12.10
CA ASP A 401 -17.53 11.06 -11.36
C ASP A 401 -18.29 11.29 -10.03
N SER A 402 -17.95 12.37 -9.32
CA SER A 402 -18.62 12.76 -8.08
C SER A 402 -20.13 12.98 -8.29
N ALA A 403 -20.51 13.73 -9.34
CA ALA A 403 -21.90 14.00 -9.70
C ALA A 403 -22.71 12.71 -9.94
N ASN A 404 -22.06 11.70 -10.53
CA ASN A 404 -22.70 10.43 -10.88
C ASN A 404 -22.84 9.47 -9.69
N ARG A 405 -21.98 9.58 -8.66
CA ARG A 405 -21.81 8.52 -7.64
C ARG A 405 -22.07 8.94 -6.19
N LEU A 406 -22.01 10.23 -5.86
CA LEU A 406 -22.20 10.69 -4.48
C LEU A 406 -23.67 10.89 -4.10
N GLY A 407 -24.57 11.05 -5.08
CA GLY A 407 -26.02 11.09 -4.88
C GLY A 407 -26.65 12.42 -5.27
N PRO A 408 -27.92 12.66 -4.91
CA PRO A 408 -28.71 13.76 -5.47
C PRO A 408 -28.25 15.16 -5.02
N LYS A 409 -27.60 15.29 -3.86
CA LYS A 409 -27.12 16.59 -3.36
C LYS A 409 -26.06 17.24 -4.26
N VAL A 410 -25.29 16.43 -4.99
CA VAL A 410 -24.22 16.91 -5.88
C VAL A 410 -24.67 17.05 -7.33
N VAL A 411 -25.98 16.96 -7.62
CA VAL A 411 -26.51 16.95 -9.00
C VAL A 411 -26.14 18.21 -9.79
N ALA A 412 -25.88 19.34 -9.11
CA ALA A 412 -25.40 20.56 -9.75
C ALA A 412 -24.09 20.32 -10.52
N LEU A 413 -23.22 19.44 -10.02
CA LEU A 413 -21.97 19.06 -10.69
C LEU A 413 -22.20 18.25 -11.97
N ALA A 414 -23.43 17.82 -12.29
CA ALA A 414 -23.73 17.19 -13.57
C ALA A 414 -23.69 18.19 -14.74
N ASP A 415 -23.79 19.50 -14.49
CA ASP A 415 -23.64 20.54 -15.51
C ASP A 415 -22.17 20.68 -15.95
N PRO A 416 -21.83 20.39 -17.23
CA PRO A 416 -20.47 20.55 -17.74
C PRO A 416 -19.96 21.98 -17.63
N LYS A 417 -20.80 23.00 -17.81
CA LYS A 417 -20.36 24.40 -17.76
C LYS A 417 -19.86 24.76 -16.36
N LEU A 418 -20.59 24.35 -15.33
CA LEU A 418 -20.20 24.55 -13.94
C LEU A 418 -18.89 23.83 -13.62
N ARG A 419 -18.74 22.56 -14.04
CA ARG A 419 -17.49 21.82 -13.82
C ARG A 419 -16.30 22.49 -14.48
N THR A 420 -16.42 22.91 -15.74
CA THR A 420 -15.35 23.61 -16.45
C THR A 420 -15.01 24.94 -15.78
N GLN A 421 -16.00 25.69 -15.29
CA GLN A 421 -15.75 26.92 -14.54
C GLN A 421 -14.97 26.64 -13.25
N ILE A 422 -15.42 25.67 -12.44
CA ILE A 422 -14.72 25.27 -11.21
C ILE A 422 -13.28 24.83 -11.51
N ALA A 423 -13.10 23.96 -12.51
CA ALA A 423 -11.79 23.46 -12.91
C ALA A 423 -10.87 24.60 -13.40
N SER A 424 -11.41 25.59 -14.12
CA SER A 424 -10.66 26.78 -14.56
C SER A 424 -10.24 27.65 -13.38
N THR A 425 -11.13 27.89 -12.41
CA THR A 425 -10.79 28.66 -11.20
C THR A 425 -9.66 27.97 -10.43
N LEU A 426 -9.78 26.66 -10.22
CA LEU A 426 -8.75 25.87 -9.54
C LEU A 426 -7.42 25.86 -10.32
N LYS A 427 -7.47 25.77 -11.64
CA LYS A 427 -6.30 25.83 -12.53
C LYS A 427 -5.54 27.14 -12.38
N ASP A 428 -6.26 28.26 -12.39
CA ASP A 428 -5.64 29.59 -12.37
C ASP A 428 -4.84 29.81 -11.08
N HIS A 429 -5.35 29.36 -9.94
CA HIS A 429 -4.61 29.41 -8.68
C HIS A 429 -3.50 28.35 -8.62
N PHE A 430 -3.75 27.13 -9.10
CA PHE A 430 -2.73 26.08 -9.17
C PHE A 430 -1.52 26.55 -9.97
N GLN A 431 -1.75 27.21 -11.11
CA GLN A 431 -0.68 27.70 -11.98
C GLN A 431 0.16 28.81 -11.32
N LYS A 432 -0.45 29.65 -10.48
CA LYS A 432 0.24 30.74 -9.77
C LYS A 432 1.11 30.24 -8.62
N THR A 433 0.78 29.11 -8.01
CA THR A 433 1.56 28.55 -6.90
C THR A 433 2.91 28.01 -7.39
N PRO A 434 4.03 28.36 -6.74
CA PRO A 434 5.35 27.80 -7.06
C PRO A 434 5.38 26.27 -6.89
N ASP A 435 6.14 25.56 -7.73
CA ASP A 435 6.19 24.08 -7.67
C ASP A 435 6.66 23.53 -6.31
N SER A 436 7.54 24.24 -5.63
CA SER A 436 7.99 23.92 -4.26
C SER A 436 6.88 24.01 -3.20
N GLU A 437 5.82 24.77 -3.48
CA GLU A 437 4.70 25.02 -2.58
C GLU A 437 3.43 24.28 -3.02
N LYS A 438 3.45 23.65 -4.21
CA LYS A 438 2.37 22.78 -4.71
C LYS A 438 2.33 21.46 -3.95
N LEU A 439 1.79 21.51 -2.74
CA LEU A 439 1.44 20.32 -1.98
C LEU A 439 0.24 19.64 -2.66
N LEU A 440 0.51 18.59 -3.44
CA LEU A 440 -0.51 17.87 -4.20
C LEU A 440 -1.69 17.43 -3.34
N ARG A 441 -1.43 16.98 -2.12
CA ARG A 441 -2.47 16.62 -1.15
C ARG A 441 -3.51 17.73 -0.96
N ASN A 442 -3.10 19.00 -0.91
CA ASN A 442 -4.01 20.12 -0.70
C ASN A 442 -4.82 20.42 -1.97
N TRP A 443 -4.17 20.38 -3.13
CA TRP A 443 -4.84 20.58 -4.41
C TRP A 443 -5.84 19.46 -4.74
N THR A 444 -5.54 18.21 -4.39
CA THR A 444 -6.51 17.11 -4.52
C THR A 444 -7.74 17.34 -3.63
N LYS A 445 -7.57 17.88 -2.41
CA LYS A 445 -8.69 18.27 -1.54
C LYS A 445 -9.51 19.41 -2.14
N MET A 446 -8.87 20.38 -2.78
CA MET A 446 -9.58 21.49 -3.42
C MET A 446 -10.49 21.01 -4.55
N ALA A 447 -10.14 19.96 -5.28
CA ALA A 447 -11.04 19.34 -6.24
C ALA A 447 -12.21 18.57 -5.58
N GLY A 448 -12.03 18.10 -4.33
CA GLY A 448 -13.07 17.49 -3.49
C GLY A 448 -14.05 18.47 -2.85
N LEU A 449 -13.58 19.70 -2.58
CA LEU A 449 -14.33 20.74 -1.90
C LEU A 449 -15.72 21.04 -2.51
N PRO A 450 -15.91 21.14 -3.84
CA PRO A 450 -17.22 21.47 -4.41
C PRO A 450 -18.30 20.45 -4.05
N ALA A 451 -17.96 19.16 -4.12
CA ALA A 451 -18.87 18.10 -3.73
C ALA A 451 -19.10 18.08 -2.21
N ALA A 452 -18.05 18.32 -1.41
CA ALA A 452 -18.18 18.41 0.06
C ALA A 452 -19.11 19.54 0.50
N VAL A 453 -19.00 20.73 -0.11
CA VAL A 453 -19.88 21.89 0.14
C VAL A 453 -21.33 21.53 -0.21
N LEU A 454 -21.58 20.97 -1.39
CA LEU A 454 -22.94 20.60 -1.80
C LEU A 454 -23.56 19.53 -0.89
N MET A 455 -22.76 18.61 -0.36
CA MET A 455 -23.24 17.56 0.55
C MET A 455 -23.53 18.07 1.96
N SER A 456 -22.74 19.01 2.47
CA SER A 456 -22.86 19.55 3.83
C SER A 456 -24.03 20.51 4.01
N GLN A 457 -24.44 21.19 2.93
CA GLN A 457 -25.49 22.20 3.01
C GLN A 457 -26.89 21.59 3.13
N THR A 458 -27.74 22.27 3.90
CA THR A 458 -29.16 21.95 4.07
C THR A 458 -30.03 22.63 3.00
N ILE A 459 -29.52 23.73 2.41
CA ILE A 459 -30.17 24.51 1.36
C ILE A 459 -29.36 24.35 0.06
N PRO A 460 -30.00 24.27 -1.13
CA PRO A 460 -29.28 24.23 -2.40
C PRO A 460 -28.40 25.47 -2.59
N VAL A 461 -27.10 25.26 -2.83
CA VAL A 461 -26.13 26.32 -3.13
C VAL A 461 -26.21 26.66 -4.62
N GLY A 462 -26.25 27.95 -4.95
CA GLY A 462 -26.25 28.41 -6.34
C GLY A 462 -24.89 28.20 -7.01
N ALA A 463 -24.87 28.07 -8.35
CA ALA A 463 -23.63 27.87 -9.11
C ALA A 463 -22.58 28.98 -8.85
N ASN A 464 -23.00 30.26 -8.86
CA ASN A 464 -22.10 31.38 -8.62
C ASN A 464 -21.58 31.44 -7.18
N GLU A 465 -22.44 31.09 -6.21
CA GLU A 465 -22.07 31.03 -4.79
C GLU A 465 -21.05 29.92 -4.55
N LEU A 466 -21.26 28.75 -5.16
CA LEU A 466 -20.31 27.64 -5.10
C LEU A 466 -18.95 28.02 -5.67
N ILE A 467 -18.92 28.69 -6.83
CA ILE A 467 -17.68 29.17 -7.46
C ILE A 467 -16.97 30.17 -6.53
N SER A 468 -17.68 31.11 -5.91
CA SER A 468 -17.11 32.07 -4.96
C SER A 468 -16.44 31.37 -3.77
N ILE A 469 -17.12 30.40 -3.16
CA ILE A 469 -16.57 29.61 -2.05
C ILE A 469 -15.27 28.89 -2.46
N ILE A 470 -15.25 28.32 -3.66
CA ILE A 470 -14.07 27.62 -4.19
C ILE A 470 -12.92 28.60 -4.48
N GLU A 471 -13.23 29.76 -5.05
CA GLU A 471 -12.25 30.81 -5.34
C GLU A 471 -11.60 31.33 -4.05
N ASP A 472 -12.40 31.63 -3.03
CA ASP A 472 -11.90 32.11 -1.74
C ASP A 472 -11.01 31.06 -1.06
N ALA A 473 -11.44 29.80 -1.05
CA ALA A 473 -10.63 28.71 -0.51
C ALA A 473 -9.34 28.47 -1.31
N ALA A 474 -9.38 28.60 -2.63
CA ALA A 474 -8.19 28.47 -3.48
C ALA A 474 -7.17 29.59 -3.23
N ARG A 475 -7.64 30.83 -3.03
CA ARG A 475 -6.79 31.99 -2.66
C ARG A 475 -6.11 31.79 -1.31
N GLN A 476 -6.85 31.33 -0.31
CA GLN A 476 -6.27 31.04 1.00
C GLN A 476 -5.19 29.96 0.91
N MET A 477 -5.45 28.90 0.13
CA MET A 477 -4.51 27.80 -0.03
C MET A 477 -3.27 28.18 -0.86
N SER A 478 -3.40 29.04 -1.88
CA SER A 478 -2.26 29.55 -2.64
C SER A 478 -1.43 30.59 -1.87
N GLY A 479 -1.83 30.93 -0.64
CA GLY A 479 -1.16 31.93 0.18
C GLY A 479 -1.42 33.38 -0.27
N GLU A 480 -2.42 33.59 -1.14
CA GLU A 480 -2.83 34.92 -1.62
C GLU A 480 -3.57 35.71 -0.52
N VAL A 481 -4.13 35.04 0.48
CA VAL A 481 -4.85 35.63 1.62
C VAL A 481 -4.44 34.89 2.89
N LEU A 482 -3.98 35.60 3.92
CA LEU A 482 -3.72 35.00 5.23
C LEU A 482 -5.02 34.92 6.04
N PRO A 483 -5.18 33.94 6.95
CA PRO A 483 -6.42 33.75 7.72
C PRO A 483 -6.89 34.94 8.57
N TRP A 484 -6.08 36.00 8.66
CA TRP A 484 -6.33 37.22 9.43
C TRP A 484 -6.41 38.49 8.57
N ASP A 485 -6.42 38.36 7.24
CA ASP A 485 -6.55 39.49 6.32
C ASP A 485 -8.02 39.91 6.07
N ASP A 486 -8.98 39.26 6.74
CA ASP A 486 -10.42 39.61 6.76
C ASP A 486 -10.95 39.99 8.16
#